data_AF-A0A354M4E8-F1
#
_entry.id   AF-A0A354M4E8-F1
#
_cell.length_a   1.000
_cell.length_b   1.000
_cell.length_c   1.000
_cell.angle_alpha   90.00
_cell.angle_beta   90.00
_cell.angle_gamma   90.00
#
_symmetry.space_group_name_H-M   'P 1'
#
loop_
_entity.id
_entity.type
_entity.pdbx_description
1 polymer ?
#
loop_
_entity_poly.entity_id
_entity_poly.type
_entity_poly.pdbx_seq_one_letter_code
_entity_poly.pdbx_strand_id
1 'polypeptide(L)'
;MGNYVRNVGIFIKVRENLTDPKFVEFIQDWDFTEDEISTFLESIWEKSRNENSSKIVKFFIEYKDGILHPDKCDIVCPAKKPFDERGYTLSVAWLSYPGARLILEKKYKYKAVLECKYWGALTSGGEILNPKKIFPRYMGIVTSTCITSKEQITRPLPEYMGFITIWFGKYRKINIEFLVQLLEDFCMYLNTDYGVLFDQETHEVLFDLFEKEK
;
A
#
# COMPACT_ATOMS: atom_id res chain seq x y z
N MET A 1 7.08 -3.97 -27.46
CA MET A 1 8.02 -4.59 -26.50
C MET A 1 7.21 -5.35 -25.46
N GLY A 2 7.36 -6.67 -25.38
CA GLY A 2 6.91 -7.54 -24.28
C GLY A 2 5.40 -7.61 -23.98
N ASN A 3 4.64 -8.30 -24.83
CA ASN A 3 3.29 -8.77 -24.48
C ASN A 3 3.36 -9.86 -23.38
N TYR A 4 2.27 -9.96 -22.60
CA TYR A 4 1.97 -10.96 -21.55
C TYR A 4 2.53 -10.68 -20.16
N VAL A 5 1.70 -10.13 -19.26
CA VAL A 5 1.84 -10.38 -17.82
C VAL A 5 0.45 -10.73 -17.25
N ARG A 6 0.06 -11.99 -17.39
CA ARG A 6 -1.06 -12.50 -16.59
C ARG A 6 -0.54 -12.62 -15.16
N ASN A 7 -1.16 -11.97 -14.18
CA ASN A 7 -0.78 -12.08 -12.77
C ASN A 7 -1.93 -12.66 -11.95
N VAL A 8 -1.58 -13.38 -10.88
CA VAL A 8 -2.47 -13.60 -9.75
C VAL A 8 -2.13 -12.53 -8.71
N GLY A 9 -3.16 -11.87 -8.19
CA GLY A 9 -3.05 -10.79 -7.23
C GLY A 9 -3.55 -11.23 -5.85
N ILE A 10 -2.83 -10.84 -4.80
CA ILE A 10 -3.36 -10.78 -3.43
C ILE A 10 -3.72 -9.33 -3.16
N PHE A 11 -4.92 -9.06 -2.66
CA PHE A 11 -5.36 -7.74 -2.24
C PHE A 11 -5.85 -7.77 -0.80
N ILE A 12 -5.30 -6.89 0.03
CA ILE A 12 -5.58 -6.78 1.45
C ILE A 12 -5.91 -5.31 1.76
N LYS A 13 -6.96 -5.08 2.54
CA LYS A 13 -7.23 -3.76 3.12
C LYS A 13 -6.66 -3.72 4.53
N VAL A 14 -6.10 -2.60 4.94
CA VAL A 14 -5.52 -2.42 6.28
C VAL A 14 -6.34 -1.37 7.01
N ARG A 15 -6.83 -1.70 8.21
CA ARG A 15 -7.65 -0.78 9.02
C ARG A 15 -6.80 0.28 9.69
N GLU A 16 -5.64 -0.15 10.14
CA GLU A 16 -4.72 0.64 10.93
C GLU A 16 -4.13 1.80 10.13
N ASN A 17 -3.98 2.95 10.80
CA ASN A 17 -3.28 4.08 10.21
C ASN A 17 -1.80 3.73 9.98
N LEU A 18 -1.35 3.89 8.74
CA LEU A 18 0.04 3.72 8.34
C LEU A 18 0.85 5.01 8.43
N THR A 19 0.19 6.17 8.55
CA THR A 19 0.84 7.49 8.55
C THR A 19 1.64 7.74 9.82
N ASP A 20 2.74 8.48 9.69
CA ASP A 20 3.52 8.96 10.83
C ASP A 20 2.63 9.71 11.84
N PRO A 21 2.63 9.32 13.14
CA PRO A 21 1.85 9.99 14.17
C PRO A 21 2.12 11.50 14.29
N LYS A 22 3.33 11.97 14.00
CA LYS A 22 3.66 13.41 13.99
C LYS A 22 2.87 14.15 12.93
N PHE A 23 2.68 13.54 11.76
CA PHE A 23 1.82 14.13 10.73
C PHE A 23 0.38 14.15 11.22
N VAL A 24 -0.11 13.06 11.82
CA VAL A 24 -1.46 12.97 12.39
C VAL A 24 -1.70 14.07 13.43
N GLU A 25 -0.73 14.34 14.29
CA GLU A 25 -0.77 15.42 15.28
C GLU A 25 -0.71 16.80 14.61
N PHE A 26 0.24 17.01 13.69
CA PHE A 26 0.39 18.27 12.95
C PHE A 26 -0.90 18.69 12.23
N ILE A 27 -1.59 17.73 11.59
CA ILE A 27 -2.84 18.02 10.89
C ILE A 27 -4.04 18.18 11.83
N GLN A 28 -3.92 18.04 13.16
CA GLN A 28 -5.05 18.36 14.05
C GLN A 28 -5.27 19.88 14.12
N ASP A 29 -4.18 20.65 14.02
CA ASP A 29 -4.19 22.11 14.02
C ASP A 29 -4.21 22.65 12.57
N TRP A 30 -5.40 22.77 11.99
CA TRP A 30 -5.61 23.17 10.57
C TRP A 30 -5.38 24.67 10.25
N ASP A 31 -4.54 25.37 10.99
CA ASP A 31 -4.28 26.82 10.83
C ASP A 31 -2.89 27.14 10.26
N PHE A 32 -2.30 26.19 9.53
CA PHE A 32 -0.99 26.35 8.88
C PHE A 32 -1.09 26.89 7.45
N THR A 33 -0.06 27.63 7.07
CA THR A 33 0.21 28.12 5.70
C THR A 33 0.80 27.01 4.82
N GLU A 34 0.83 27.24 3.50
CA GLU A 34 1.50 26.35 2.54
C GLU A 34 3.00 26.15 2.85
N ASP A 35 3.69 27.20 3.30
CA ASP A 35 5.10 27.14 3.66
C ASP A 35 5.33 26.30 4.93
N GLU A 36 4.44 26.42 5.92
CA GLU A 36 4.50 25.63 7.16
C GLU A 36 4.26 24.14 6.90
N ILE A 37 3.26 23.78 6.08
CA ILE A 37 3.05 22.38 5.69
C ILE A 37 4.20 21.86 4.83
N SER A 38 4.73 22.64 3.88
CA SER A 38 5.88 22.22 3.08
C SER A 38 7.12 21.96 3.95
N THR A 39 7.43 22.89 4.85
CA THR A 39 8.54 22.77 5.80
C THR A 39 8.36 21.53 6.68
N PHE A 40 7.15 21.30 7.17
CA PHE A 40 6.84 20.12 7.97
C PHE A 40 7.03 18.82 7.18
N LEU A 41 6.47 18.73 5.98
CA LEU A 41 6.58 17.57 5.09
C LEU A 41 8.04 17.23 4.74
N GLU A 42 8.85 18.24 4.42
CA GLU A 42 10.29 18.08 4.23
C GLU A 42 10.99 17.57 5.49
N SER A 43 10.57 18.07 6.66
CA SER A 43 11.17 17.66 7.94
C SER A 43 10.94 16.18 8.26
N ILE A 44 9.79 15.61 7.85
CA ILE A 44 9.40 14.24 8.16
C ILE A 44 9.70 13.21 7.07
N TRP A 45 9.96 13.60 5.81
CA TRP A 45 10.11 12.72 4.64
C TRP A 45 10.78 11.34 4.88
N GLU A 46 12.10 11.17 4.68
CA GLU A 46 12.82 9.90 4.91
C GLU A 46 12.92 9.52 6.40
N LYS A 47 12.35 10.36 7.28
CA LYS A 47 12.35 10.19 8.74
C LYS A 47 11.02 9.68 9.27
N SER A 48 10.01 9.51 8.42
CA SER A 48 8.67 9.11 8.83
C SER A 48 8.67 7.70 9.42
N ARG A 49 7.95 7.46 10.49
CA ARG A 49 7.88 6.16 11.16
C ARG A 49 6.46 5.88 11.62
N ASN A 50 6.03 4.66 11.39
CA ASN A 50 4.79 4.12 11.92
C ASN A 50 5.00 2.64 12.25
N GLU A 51 4.42 2.19 13.36
CA GLU A 51 4.59 0.82 13.85
C GLU A 51 3.94 -0.20 12.90
N ASN A 52 2.76 0.11 12.35
CA ASN A 52 2.06 -0.77 11.41
C ASN A 52 2.78 -0.82 10.06
N SER A 53 3.31 0.30 9.57
CA SER A 53 4.21 0.31 8.41
C SER A 53 5.44 -0.56 8.64
N SER A 54 6.02 -0.50 9.85
CA SER A 54 7.16 -1.36 10.23
C SER A 54 6.77 -2.84 10.24
N LYS A 55 5.62 -3.20 10.83
CA LYS A 55 5.07 -4.56 10.83
C LYS A 55 4.91 -5.10 9.41
N ILE A 56 4.28 -4.31 8.53
CA ILE A 56 4.07 -4.68 7.14
C ILE A 56 5.41 -4.96 6.43
N VAL A 57 6.40 -4.06 6.53
CA VAL A 57 7.69 -4.27 5.86
C VAL A 57 8.44 -5.46 6.47
N LYS A 58 8.40 -5.64 7.80
CA LYS A 58 8.99 -6.81 8.47
C LYS A 58 8.38 -8.12 8.00
N PHE A 59 7.06 -8.18 7.81
CA PHE A 59 6.41 -9.36 7.28
C PHE A 59 7.02 -9.80 5.95
N PHE A 60 7.26 -8.88 5.00
CA PHE A 60 7.93 -9.21 3.74
C PHE A 60 9.37 -9.72 3.92
N ILE A 61 10.10 -9.20 4.89
CA ILE A 61 11.51 -9.58 5.15
C ILE A 61 11.59 -10.95 5.81
N GLU A 62 10.72 -11.22 6.77
CA GLU A 62 10.84 -12.35 7.70
C GLU A 62 9.97 -13.56 7.28
N TYR A 63 8.94 -13.36 6.45
CA TYR A 63 8.00 -14.42 6.10
C TYR A 63 8.71 -15.64 5.48
N LYS A 64 8.52 -16.81 6.11
CA LYS A 64 9.06 -18.13 5.74
C LYS A 64 10.52 -18.06 5.30
N ASP A 65 11.40 -17.75 6.24
CA ASP A 65 12.85 -17.65 6.05
C ASP A 65 13.26 -16.67 4.94
N GLY A 66 12.50 -15.58 4.81
CA GLY A 66 12.77 -14.53 3.83
C GLY A 66 12.45 -14.90 2.39
N ILE A 67 11.52 -15.83 2.15
CA ILE A 67 11.07 -16.17 0.79
C ILE A 67 10.52 -14.95 0.04
N LEU A 68 9.95 -13.99 0.78
CA LEU A 68 9.45 -12.71 0.27
C LEU A 68 10.46 -11.56 0.38
N HIS A 69 11.66 -11.78 0.91
CA HIS A 69 12.62 -10.70 1.11
C HIS A 69 12.83 -9.93 -0.21
N PRO A 70 12.52 -8.62 -0.27
CA PRO A 70 12.62 -7.87 -1.52
C PRO A 70 14.06 -7.81 -2.02
N ASP A 71 14.24 -7.74 -3.33
CA ASP A 71 15.54 -7.40 -3.92
C ASP A 71 15.65 -5.88 -4.14
N LYS A 72 14.50 -5.21 -4.37
CA LYS A 72 14.41 -3.79 -4.64
C LYS A 72 13.22 -3.12 -3.94
N CYS A 73 13.36 -1.82 -3.67
CA CYS A 73 12.28 -0.94 -3.23
C CYS A 73 12.33 0.41 -3.93
N ASP A 74 11.18 1.06 -4.07
CA ASP A 74 11.07 2.46 -4.52
C ASP A 74 9.64 2.99 -4.29
N ILE A 75 9.41 4.27 -4.54
CA ILE A 75 8.05 4.84 -4.62
C ILE A 75 7.49 4.79 -6.05
N VAL A 76 8.37 4.55 -7.04
CA VAL A 76 8.03 4.49 -8.46
C VAL A 76 8.17 3.07 -8.99
N CYS A 77 7.30 2.67 -9.92
CA CYS A 77 7.42 1.41 -10.64
C CYS A 77 8.15 1.61 -11.99
N PRO A 78 9.09 0.74 -12.38
CA PRO A 78 9.64 -0.39 -11.61
C PRO A 78 10.58 0.09 -10.49
N ALA A 79 10.65 -0.67 -9.40
CA ALA A 79 11.52 -0.32 -8.28
C ALA A 79 13.00 -0.34 -8.71
N LYS A 80 13.75 0.72 -8.38
CA LYS A 80 15.14 0.87 -8.83
C LYS A 80 16.15 0.67 -7.71
N LYS A 81 15.83 1.04 -6.47
CA LYS A 81 16.80 1.00 -5.37
C LYS A 81 16.94 -0.41 -4.80
N PRO A 82 18.15 -0.87 -4.45
CA PRO A 82 18.34 -2.16 -3.78
C PRO A 82 17.67 -2.16 -2.39
N PHE A 83 17.26 -3.33 -1.92
CA PHE A 83 16.74 -3.52 -0.56
C PHE A 83 17.84 -4.03 0.38
N ASP A 84 18.48 -3.12 1.12
CA ASP A 84 19.49 -3.39 2.15
C ASP A 84 19.01 -2.88 3.54
N GLU A 85 19.90 -2.74 4.54
CA GLU A 85 19.55 -2.18 5.87
C GLU A 85 18.92 -0.79 5.77
N ARG A 86 19.40 0.05 4.84
CA ARG A 86 18.82 1.36 4.57
C ARG A 86 17.48 1.20 3.83
N GLY A 87 17.36 0.19 2.98
CA GLY A 87 16.13 -0.22 2.30
C GLY A 87 14.97 -0.49 3.26
N TYR A 88 15.20 -1.19 4.37
CA TYR A 88 14.17 -1.36 5.41
C TYR A 88 13.71 -0.01 5.97
N THR A 89 14.65 0.81 6.44
CA THR A 89 14.36 2.10 7.06
C THR A 89 13.63 3.05 6.12
N LEU A 90 14.07 3.12 4.85
CA LEU A 90 13.42 3.94 3.82
C LEU A 90 12.05 3.41 3.43
N SER A 91 11.87 2.09 3.36
CA SER A 91 10.57 1.49 3.05
C SER A 91 9.54 1.82 4.11
N VAL A 92 9.93 1.72 5.40
CA VAL A 92 9.07 2.17 6.50
C VAL A 92 8.77 3.66 6.37
N ALA A 93 9.78 4.48 6.06
CA ALA A 93 9.57 5.92 5.86
C ALA A 93 8.57 6.23 4.75
N TRP A 94 8.75 5.65 3.56
CA TRP A 94 7.85 5.88 2.44
C TRP A 94 6.45 5.35 2.69
N LEU A 95 6.30 4.18 3.31
CA LEU A 95 4.97 3.68 3.65
C LEU A 95 4.30 4.53 4.74
N SER A 96 5.09 5.14 5.63
CA SER A 96 4.59 6.01 6.69
C SER A 96 4.33 7.45 6.27
N TYR A 97 4.79 7.83 5.08
CA TYR A 97 4.61 9.17 4.57
C TYR A 97 3.16 9.38 4.10
N PRO A 98 2.53 10.53 4.40
CA PRO A 98 1.14 10.79 4.04
C PRO A 98 0.90 10.68 2.53
N GLY A 99 -0.06 9.82 2.13
CA GLY A 99 -0.44 9.62 0.73
C GLY A 99 0.61 8.93 -0.14
N ALA A 100 1.69 8.41 0.46
CA ALA A 100 2.74 7.76 -0.28
C ALA A 100 2.42 6.30 -0.65
N ARG A 101 3.18 5.85 -1.64
CA ARG A 101 3.17 4.49 -2.17
C ARG A 101 4.57 3.92 -2.02
N LEU A 102 4.65 2.69 -1.53
CA LEU A 102 5.84 1.87 -1.52
C LEU A 102 5.69 0.73 -2.54
N ILE A 103 6.73 0.50 -3.31
CA ILE A 103 6.89 -0.65 -4.19
C ILE A 103 7.98 -1.54 -3.59
N LEU A 104 7.66 -2.81 -3.36
CA LEU A 104 8.65 -3.85 -3.05
C LEU A 104 8.67 -4.85 -4.19
N GLU A 105 9.86 -5.18 -4.69
CA GLU A 105 10.01 -6.10 -5.82
C GLU A 105 11.02 -7.18 -5.50
N LYS A 106 10.64 -8.43 -5.80
CA LYS A 106 11.56 -9.57 -5.87
C LYS A 106 11.59 -10.09 -7.28
N LYS A 107 12.78 -10.09 -7.89
CA LYS A 107 13.00 -10.37 -9.30
C LYS A 107 12.41 -11.73 -9.67
N TYR A 108 11.58 -11.75 -10.72
CA TYR A 108 10.88 -12.95 -11.21
C TYR A 108 9.94 -13.65 -10.22
N LYS A 109 9.63 -13.03 -9.08
CA LYS A 109 8.79 -13.62 -8.03
C LYS A 109 7.52 -12.81 -7.83
N TYR A 110 7.67 -11.58 -7.36
CA TYR A 110 6.51 -10.75 -7.07
C TYR A 110 6.84 -9.26 -7.20
N LYS A 111 5.77 -8.48 -7.30
CA LYS A 111 5.76 -7.03 -7.11
C LYS A 111 4.64 -6.68 -6.13
N ALA A 112 5.00 -6.10 -5.00
CA ALA A 112 4.04 -5.57 -4.03
C ALA A 112 3.93 -4.06 -4.17
N VAL A 113 2.70 -3.58 -4.07
CA VAL A 113 2.32 -2.19 -3.97
C VAL A 113 1.68 -2.01 -2.61
N LEU A 114 2.21 -1.11 -1.81
CA LEU A 114 1.68 -0.76 -0.50
C LEU A 114 1.33 0.73 -0.52
N GLU A 115 0.11 1.07 -0.16
CA GLU A 115 -0.40 2.43 -0.22
C GLU A 115 -0.93 2.87 1.13
N CYS A 116 -0.40 3.99 1.63
CA CYS A 116 -0.99 4.72 2.74
C CYS A 116 -2.07 5.66 2.18
N LYS A 117 -3.32 5.48 2.60
CA LYS A 117 -4.47 6.26 2.11
C LYS A 117 -5.15 7.10 3.20
N TYR A 118 -4.53 7.22 4.36
CA TYR A 118 -4.99 8.12 5.43
C TYR A 118 -5.03 9.59 4.98
N TRP A 119 -4.15 10.01 4.06
CA TRP A 119 -4.11 11.37 3.51
C TRP A 119 -3.91 11.34 2.00
N GLY A 120 -4.52 12.27 1.27
CA GLY A 120 -4.35 12.44 -0.17
C GLY A 120 -4.27 13.92 -0.52
N ALA A 121 -3.32 14.29 -1.38
CA ALA A 121 -3.20 15.67 -1.85
C ALA A 121 -4.38 16.02 -2.77
N LEU A 122 -5.11 17.09 -2.45
CA LEU A 122 -6.15 17.64 -3.32
C LEU A 122 -5.48 18.27 -4.54
N THR A 123 -5.68 17.66 -5.71
CA THR A 123 -5.27 18.25 -6.99
C THR A 123 -6.49 18.43 -7.88
N SER A 124 -6.59 19.59 -8.54
CA SER A 124 -7.58 19.84 -9.59
C SER A 124 -6.84 20.25 -10.85
N GLY A 125 -6.92 19.43 -11.89
CA GLY A 125 -6.30 19.75 -13.18
C GLY A 125 -4.77 19.87 -13.16
N GLY A 126 -4.09 19.25 -12.18
CA GLY A 126 -2.63 19.31 -12.04
C GLY A 126 -2.12 20.43 -11.13
N GLU A 127 -3.00 21.30 -10.62
CA GLU A 127 -2.66 22.30 -9.60
C GLU A 127 -2.97 21.77 -8.19
N ILE A 128 -2.05 21.99 -7.24
CA ILE A 128 -2.28 21.75 -5.82
C ILE A 128 -3.27 22.81 -5.35
N LEU A 129 -4.47 22.40 -4.94
CA LEU A 129 -5.46 23.34 -4.43
C LEU A 129 -5.14 23.70 -2.98
N ASN A 130 -5.22 25.00 -2.68
CA ASN A 130 -5.27 25.50 -1.31
C ASN A 130 -6.36 24.73 -0.51
N PRO A 131 -6.01 24.01 0.58
CA PRO A 131 -6.97 23.25 1.34
C PRO A 131 -7.99 24.20 2.00
N LYS A 132 -9.24 24.18 1.56
CA LYS A 132 -10.34 24.83 2.28
C LYS A 132 -10.73 23.96 3.47
N LYS A 133 -11.02 24.60 4.61
CA LYS A 133 -11.50 23.99 5.87
C LYS A 133 -12.76 23.15 5.62
N ILE A 134 -12.56 21.88 5.25
CA ILE A 134 -13.62 20.89 5.07
C ILE A 134 -13.16 19.65 5.84
N PHE A 135 -13.92 19.37 6.90
CA PHE A 135 -13.86 18.31 7.90
C PHE A 135 -13.20 16.96 7.52
N PRO A 136 -12.95 16.07 8.52
CA PRO A 136 -12.39 14.71 8.40
C PRO A 136 -13.15 13.71 7.49
N ARG A 137 -14.10 14.18 6.67
CA ARG A 137 -14.82 13.37 5.69
C ARG A 137 -14.05 13.13 4.38
N TYR A 138 -12.86 13.71 4.20
CA TYR A 138 -11.98 13.41 3.08
C TYR A 138 -10.96 12.33 3.42
N MET A 139 -11.45 11.17 3.85
CA MET A 139 -10.76 9.92 3.55
C MET A 139 -11.09 9.52 2.11
N GLY A 140 -10.09 9.58 1.25
CA GLY A 140 -10.16 9.09 -0.12
C GLY A 140 -10.60 10.11 -1.17
N ILE A 141 -9.68 11.01 -1.58
CA ILE A 141 -9.65 11.51 -2.96
C ILE A 141 -8.21 11.56 -3.45
N VAL A 142 -7.76 10.53 -4.17
CA VAL A 142 -6.81 10.66 -5.29
C VAL A 142 -7.18 9.62 -6.36
N THR A 143 -7.34 10.09 -7.60
CA THR A 143 -7.75 9.35 -8.78
C THR A 143 -6.63 8.53 -9.44
N SER A 144 -7.06 7.36 -9.94
CA SER A 144 -6.68 6.69 -11.19
C SER A 144 -5.19 6.44 -11.49
N THR A 145 -4.70 5.27 -11.10
CA THR A 145 -3.96 4.34 -11.97
C THR A 145 -3.83 3.02 -11.20
N CYS A 146 -4.22 1.90 -11.82
CA CYS A 146 -4.25 0.52 -11.27
C CYS A 146 -5.57 0.06 -10.61
N ILE A 147 -6.72 0.30 -11.25
CA ILE A 147 -8.00 -0.32 -10.88
C ILE A 147 -8.71 -0.71 -12.18
N THR A 148 -8.86 -2.02 -12.42
CA THR A 148 -9.33 -2.58 -13.71
C THR A 148 -10.76 -3.16 -13.66
N SER A 149 -11.51 -3.01 -12.57
CA SER A 149 -12.96 -3.25 -12.58
C SER A 149 -13.74 -2.18 -11.80
N LYS A 150 -14.94 -1.85 -12.31
CA LYS A 150 -15.66 -0.60 -12.04
C LYS A 150 -16.53 -0.64 -10.76
N GLU A 151 -16.75 -1.81 -10.18
CA GLU A 151 -17.83 -2.01 -9.17
C GLU A 151 -17.40 -2.60 -7.82
N GLN A 152 -16.14 -3.05 -7.65
CA GLN A 152 -15.65 -3.57 -6.35
C GLN A 152 -14.60 -2.67 -5.65
N ILE A 153 -14.27 -1.52 -6.26
CA ILE A 153 -13.29 -0.56 -5.73
C ILE A 153 -13.94 0.76 -5.28
N THR A 154 -15.27 0.81 -5.37
CA THR A 154 -16.11 1.97 -5.08
C THR A 154 -16.62 1.91 -3.64
N ARG A 155 -15.68 2.05 -2.71
CA ARG A 155 -15.77 2.77 -1.43
C ARG A 155 -14.47 2.50 -0.68
N PRO A 156 -13.51 3.45 -0.58
CA PRO A 156 -12.71 3.53 0.63
C PRO A 156 -13.74 3.70 1.75
N LEU A 157 -14.11 2.58 2.39
CA LEU A 157 -14.94 2.66 3.57
C LEU A 157 -14.07 3.37 4.63
N PRO A 158 -14.63 4.30 5.42
CA PRO A 158 -13.88 5.16 6.32
C PRO A 158 -13.15 4.42 7.47
N GLU A 159 -13.11 3.10 7.45
CA GLU A 159 -12.36 2.27 8.38
C GLU A 159 -11.03 1.74 7.83
N TYR A 160 -10.77 1.77 6.51
CA TYR A 160 -9.51 1.26 5.93
C TYR A 160 -8.56 2.40 5.55
N MET A 161 -7.40 2.43 6.18
CA MET A 161 -6.40 3.50 6.05
C MET A 161 -5.19 3.10 5.20
N GLY A 162 -5.11 1.84 4.75
CA GLY A 162 -4.08 1.37 3.84
C GLY A 162 -4.54 0.24 2.93
N PHE A 163 -3.81 0.03 1.84
CA PHE A 163 -4.05 -1.05 0.88
C PHE A 163 -2.74 -1.72 0.50
N ILE A 164 -2.78 -3.04 0.38
CA ILE A 164 -1.64 -3.85 -0.05
C ILE A 164 -2.09 -4.69 -1.23
N THR A 165 -1.38 -4.59 -2.35
CA THR A 165 -1.59 -5.43 -3.53
C THR A 165 -0.29 -6.13 -3.89
N ILE A 166 -0.29 -7.46 -3.96
CA ILE A 166 0.88 -8.26 -4.33
C ILE A 166 0.60 -9.00 -5.63
N TRP A 167 1.40 -8.74 -6.65
CA TRP A 167 1.28 -9.35 -7.97
C TRP A 167 2.32 -10.45 -8.14
N PHE A 168 1.86 -11.63 -8.55
CA PHE A 168 2.69 -12.79 -8.87
C PHE A 168 2.56 -13.12 -10.36
N GLY A 169 3.70 -13.17 -11.07
CA GLY A 169 3.71 -13.47 -12.50
C GLY A 169 3.35 -14.93 -12.80
N LYS A 170 2.40 -15.15 -13.72
CA LYS A 170 1.99 -16.50 -14.19
C LYS A 170 3.06 -17.21 -15.05
N TYR A 171 4.26 -16.65 -15.22
CA TYR A 171 5.31 -17.22 -16.07
C TYR A 171 5.79 -18.62 -15.65
N ARG A 172 5.46 -19.06 -14.43
CA ARG A 172 5.62 -20.45 -13.97
C ARG A 172 4.30 -20.88 -13.31
N LYS A 173 4.03 -22.19 -13.23
CA LYS A 173 2.89 -22.72 -12.45
C LYS A 173 2.88 -22.05 -11.07
N ILE A 174 1.96 -21.11 -10.87
CA ILE A 174 1.79 -20.42 -9.60
C ILE A 174 1.23 -21.44 -8.63
N ASN A 175 1.87 -21.58 -7.47
CA ASN A 175 1.33 -22.40 -6.40
C ASN A 175 0.23 -21.59 -5.69
N ILE A 176 -1.03 -21.86 -6.04
CA ILE A 176 -2.19 -21.18 -5.46
C ILE A 176 -2.31 -21.48 -3.96
N GLU A 177 -2.02 -22.69 -3.51
CA GLU A 177 -2.04 -23.04 -2.08
C GLU A 177 -1.06 -22.17 -1.27
N PHE A 178 0.13 -21.93 -1.83
CA PHE A 178 1.08 -20.99 -1.21
C PHE A 178 0.53 -19.56 -1.14
N LEU A 179 -0.18 -19.09 -2.18
CA LEU A 179 -0.76 -17.75 -2.18
C LEU A 179 -1.94 -17.61 -1.22
N VAL A 180 -2.76 -18.66 -1.08
CA VAL A 180 -3.83 -18.71 -0.08
C VAL A 180 -3.23 -18.67 1.33
N GLN A 181 -2.23 -19.51 1.61
CA GLN A 181 -1.55 -19.48 2.91
C GLN A 181 -0.89 -18.13 3.18
N LEU A 182 -0.25 -17.53 2.17
CA LEU A 182 0.31 -16.19 2.30
C LEU A 182 -0.76 -15.14 2.65
N LEU A 183 -1.91 -15.20 1.98
CA LEU A 183 -3.03 -14.30 2.25
C LEU A 183 -3.55 -14.48 3.68
N GLU A 184 -3.77 -15.73 4.12
CA GLU A 184 -4.21 -16.07 5.48
C GLU A 184 -3.22 -15.58 6.53
N ASP A 185 -1.94 -15.95 6.40
CA ASP A 185 -0.87 -15.58 7.32
C ASP A 185 -0.74 -14.06 7.42
N PHE A 186 -0.82 -13.35 6.29
CA PHE A 186 -0.68 -11.90 6.27
C PHE A 186 -1.91 -11.19 6.87
N CYS A 187 -3.12 -11.66 6.56
CA CYS A 187 -4.33 -11.08 7.14
C CYS A 187 -4.38 -11.29 8.65
N MET A 188 -4.02 -12.49 9.12
CA MET A 188 -3.91 -12.79 10.54
C MET A 188 -2.82 -11.93 11.22
N TYR A 189 -1.66 -11.77 10.58
CA TYR A 189 -0.56 -10.96 11.10
C TYR A 189 -0.94 -9.47 11.24
N LEU A 190 -1.74 -8.94 10.31
CA LEU A 190 -2.23 -7.56 10.35
C LEU A 190 -3.52 -7.40 11.14
N ASN A 191 -4.16 -8.49 11.58
CA ASN A 191 -5.49 -8.46 12.21
C ASN A 191 -6.53 -7.70 11.37
N THR A 192 -6.55 -7.95 10.05
CA THR A 192 -7.52 -7.36 9.12
C THR A 192 -8.63 -8.34 8.77
N ASP A 193 -9.76 -7.81 8.31
CA ASP A 193 -10.97 -8.53 7.95
C ASP A 193 -11.32 -8.42 6.46
N TYR A 194 -10.35 -8.03 5.64
CA TYR A 194 -10.52 -8.06 4.18
C TYR A 194 -9.24 -8.52 3.48
N GLY A 195 -9.38 -9.61 2.74
CA GLY A 195 -8.28 -10.25 2.03
C GLY A 195 -8.79 -11.16 0.94
N VAL A 196 -8.36 -10.92 -0.30
CA VAL A 196 -8.80 -11.68 -1.48
C VAL A 196 -7.62 -12.05 -2.38
N LEU A 197 -7.70 -13.23 -2.97
CA LEU A 197 -6.89 -13.68 -4.08
C LEU A 197 -7.72 -13.53 -5.37
N PHE A 198 -7.16 -12.92 -6.41
CA PHE A 198 -7.87 -12.67 -7.65
C PHE A 198 -6.99 -12.84 -8.88
N ASP A 199 -7.62 -13.09 -10.02
CA ASP A 199 -6.97 -13.11 -11.31
C ASP A 199 -6.96 -11.70 -11.92
N GLN A 200 -5.78 -11.17 -12.27
CA GLN A 200 -5.70 -9.82 -12.82
C GLN A 200 -6.39 -9.70 -14.20
N GLU A 201 -6.42 -10.76 -14.99
CA GLU A 201 -6.93 -10.71 -16.37
C GLU A 201 -8.45 -10.79 -16.41
N THR A 202 -9.04 -11.68 -15.61
CA THR A 202 -10.49 -11.91 -15.59
C THR A 202 -11.21 -11.09 -14.52
N HIS A 203 -10.46 -10.54 -13.55
CA HIS A 203 -10.99 -9.93 -12.32
C HIS A 203 -11.81 -10.88 -11.46
N GLU A 204 -11.69 -12.19 -11.69
CA GLU A 204 -12.34 -13.23 -10.89
C GLU A 204 -11.65 -13.35 -9.53
N VAL A 205 -12.46 -13.41 -8.47
CA VAL A 205 -11.98 -13.75 -7.13
C VAL A 205 -11.75 -15.26 -7.09
N LEU A 206 -10.49 -15.64 -6.94
CA LEU A 206 -10.07 -17.04 -6.88
C LEU A 206 -10.22 -17.62 -5.47
N PHE A 207 -10.12 -16.76 -4.45
CA PHE A 207 -10.33 -17.11 -3.06
C PHE A 207 -10.63 -15.85 -2.25
N ASP A 208 -11.71 -15.86 -1.47
CA ASP A 208 -12.05 -14.82 -0.50
C ASP A 208 -11.93 -15.41 0.91
N LEU A 209 -11.09 -14.80 1.75
CA LEU A 209 -10.81 -15.30 3.10
C LEU A 209 -12.03 -15.16 4.03
N PHE A 210 -12.93 -14.21 3.75
CA PHE A 210 -14.01 -13.82 4.66
C PHE A 210 -15.41 -14.13 4.11
N GLU A 211 -15.54 -14.64 2.88
CA GLU A 211 -16.82 -15.16 2.37
C GLU A 211 -17.30 -16.44 3.06
N LYS A 212 -16.44 -17.14 3.82
CA LYS A 212 -16.82 -18.37 4.55
C LYS A 212 -17.72 -18.14 5.77
N GLU A 213 -18.01 -16.90 6.16
CA GLU A 213 -18.80 -16.57 7.36
C GLU A 213 -20.12 -15.80 7.10
N LYS A 214 -20.73 -15.97 5.91
CA LYS A 214 -22.09 -15.46 5.65
C LYS A 214 -23.13 -16.56 5.48
#